data_AF-A0AAJ6FV13-F1
#
_entry.id   AF-A0AAJ6FV13-F1
#
_cell.length_a   1.000
_cell.length_b   1.000
_cell.length_c   1.000
_cell.angle_alpha   90.00
_cell.angle_beta   90.00
_cell.angle_gamma   90.00
#
_symmetry.space_group_name_H-M   'P 1'
#
loop_
_entity.id
_entity.type
_entity.pdbx_description
1 polymer ?
#
loop_
_entity_poly.entity_id
_entity_poly.type
_entity_poly.pdbx_seq_one_letter_code
_entity_poly.pdbx_strand_id
1 'polypeptide(L)'
;MSTDYQIPGRVPEDGVPRQAVSDYWRERFPSEPYYDNNQFFDDYEPAYQLGHRTRADDMIRAYEEVEAELQARWAQEHGQSKLSWEQARNAVRRGWDESTALRQAHLDKGVPRGT
;
A
#
# COMPACT_ATOMS: atom_id res chain seq x y z
N MET A 1 17.55 21.57 14.99
CA MET A 1 16.82 20.46 15.61
C MET A 1 16.29 19.58 14.48
N SER A 2 16.99 18.49 14.16
CA SER A 2 16.57 17.52 13.15
C SER A 2 16.24 16.25 13.91
N THR A 3 14.99 15.84 13.89
CA THR A 3 14.55 14.64 14.61
C THR A 3 15.20 13.42 13.98
N ASP A 4 16.12 12.86 14.75
CA ASP A 4 16.76 11.56 14.65
C ASP A 4 15.71 10.45 14.45
N TYR A 5 15.48 10.03 13.21
CA TYR A 5 14.88 8.73 12.92
C TYR A 5 16.00 7.71 12.84
N GLN A 6 16.57 7.39 13.99
CA GLN A 6 17.47 6.25 14.15
C GLN A 6 16.61 4.99 14.25
N ILE A 7 16.53 4.24 13.14
CA ILE A 7 15.96 2.89 13.10
C ILE A 7 17.12 1.90 13.28
N PRO A 8 17.29 1.26 14.45
CA PRO A 8 18.28 0.20 14.61
C PRO A 8 17.66 -1.13 14.20
N GLY A 9 17.93 -1.58 12.98
CA GLY A 9 17.52 -2.92 12.57
C GLY A 9 17.41 -3.08 11.06
N ARG A 10 18.55 -3.43 10.44
CA ARG A 10 18.64 -3.89 9.06
C ARG A 10 17.52 -4.89 8.72
N VAL A 11 16.76 -4.60 7.66
CA VAL A 11 16.07 -5.56 6.79
C VAL A 11 16.14 -5.03 5.34
N PRO A 12 16.21 -5.91 4.32
CA PRO A 12 17.35 -6.02 3.39
C PRO A 12 17.14 -5.32 2.04
N GLU A 13 18.19 -5.37 1.21
CA GLU A 13 18.42 -4.66 -0.07
C GLU A 13 17.47 -5.01 -1.24
N ASP A 14 16.28 -5.52 -0.93
CA ASP A 14 15.13 -5.75 -1.82
C ASP A 14 14.09 -4.60 -1.73
N GLY A 15 14.46 -3.48 -1.08
CA GLY A 15 13.56 -2.42 -0.62
C GLY A 15 13.10 -1.40 -1.67
N VAL A 16 13.45 -1.57 -2.94
CA VAL A 16 13.10 -0.62 -4.02
C VAL A 16 11.58 -0.48 -4.24
N PRO A 17 10.76 -1.56 -4.22
CA PRO A 17 9.31 -1.42 -4.36
C PRO A 17 8.62 -0.95 -3.07
N ARG A 18 9.13 -1.30 -1.88
CA ARG A 18 8.55 -0.87 -0.60
C ARG A 18 8.71 0.62 -0.37
N GLN A 19 9.94 1.14 -0.52
CA GLN A 19 10.20 2.57 -0.35
C GLN A 19 9.50 3.42 -1.41
N ALA A 20 9.41 2.95 -2.66
CA ALA A 20 8.70 3.66 -3.72
C ALA A 20 7.19 3.79 -3.42
N VAL A 21 6.55 2.72 -2.93
CA VAL A 21 5.15 2.77 -2.48
C VAL A 21 5.03 3.67 -1.25
N SER A 22 5.93 3.54 -0.28
CA SER A 22 5.89 4.36 0.94
C SER A 22 6.00 5.85 0.64
N ASP A 23 6.94 6.28 -0.20
CA ASP A 23 7.14 7.69 -0.57
C ASP A 23 5.92 8.25 -1.32
N TYR A 24 5.41 7.48 -2.29
CA TYR A 24 4.22 7.82 -3.07
C TYR A 24 2.98 8.04 -2.21
N TRP A 25 2.78 7.19 -1.19
CA TRP A 25 1.66 7.32 -0.26
C TRP A 25 1.92 8.36 0.81
N ARG A 26 3.17 8.59 1.24
CA ARG A 26 3.53 9.61 2.24
C ARG A 26 3.08 11.02 1.82
N GLU A 27 3.10 11.32 0.53
CA GLU A 27 2.65 12.60 0.01
C GLU A 27 1.11 12.68 -0.17
N ARG A 28 0.44 11.53 -0.40
CA ARG A 28 -0.99 11.47 -0.73
C ARG A 28 -1.91 11.13 0.45
N PHE A 29 -1.45 10.34 1.40
CA PHE A 29 -2.23 9.91 2.55
C PHE A 29 -2.82 11.07 3.39
N PRO A 30 -2.18 12.25 3.57
CA PRO A 30 -2.80 13.32 4.35
C PRO A 30 -4.00 13.95 3.63
N SER A 31 -4.17 13.68 2.33
CA SER A 31 -5.31 14.16 1.53
C SER A 31 -6.48 13.17 1.51
N GLU A 32 -6.37 12.04 2.21
CA GLU A 32 -7.41 11.01 2.18
C GLU A 32 -8.50 11.27 3.22
N PRO A 33 -9.78 11.04 2.87
CA PRO A 33 -10.92 11.42 3.72
C PRO A 33 -11.02 10.59 5.02
N TYR A 34 -10.29 9.48 5.09
CA TYR A 34 -10.20 8.60 6.25
C TYR A 34 -8.90 8.81 7.03
N TYR A 35 -8.09 9.82 6.66
CA TYR A 35 -6.89 10.19 7.38
C TYR A 35 -7.25 10.84 8.71
N ASP A 36 -6.65 10.32 9.78
CA ASP A 36 -6.78 10.83 11.13
C ASP A 36 -5.43 11.40 11.57
N ASN A 37 -5.41 12.66 12.01
CA ASN A 37 -4.17 13.34 12.45
C ASN A 37 -3.50 12.63 13.64
N ASN A 38 -4.25 11.79 14.35
CA ASN A 38 -3.75 11.02 15.49
C ASN A 38 -3.03 9.72 15.08
N GLN A 39 -2.96 9.41 13.78
CA GLN A 39 -2.32 8.22 13.26
C GLN A 39 -1.16 8.56 12.34
N PHE A 40 -0.07 7.81 12.49
CA PHE A 40 1.17 8.06 11.76
C PHE A 40 1.19 7.25 10.47
N PHE A 41 1.87 7.80 9.46
CA PHE A 41 2.10 7.09 8.21
C PHE A 41 2.73 5.71 8.43
N ASP A 42 3.58 5.57 9.44
CA ASP A 42 4.25 4.32 9.80
C ASP A 42 3.26 3.18 10.10
N ASP A 43 2.11 3.50 10.71
CA ASP A 43 1.07 2.51 10.98
C ASP A 43 0.34 2.09 9.68
N TYR A 44 0.21 2.99 8.69
CA TYR A 44 -0.46 2.73 7.41
C TYR A 44 0.45 2.15 6.34
N GLU A 45 1.76 2.35 6.43
CA GLU A 45 2.74 1.86 5.48
C GLU A 45 2.52 0.37 5.13
N PRO A 46 2.47 -0.56 6.11
CA PRO A 46 2.31 -1.97 5.80
C PRO A 46 0.97 -2.28 5.14
N ALA A 47 -0.06 -1.45 5.36
CA ALA A 47 -1.38 -1.64 4.76
C ALA A 47 -1.35 -1.32 3.26
N TYR A 48 -0.76 -0.20 2.87
CA TYR A 48 -0.60 0.15 1.46
C TYR A 48 0.29 -0.85 0.72
N GLN A 49 1.39 -1.28 1.35
CA GLN A 49 2.28 -2.28 0.78
C GLN A 49 1.58 -3.62 0.57
N LEU A 50 0.79 -4.07 1.54
CA LEU A 50 0.04 -5.32 1.45
C LEU A 50 -0.95 -5.29 0.26
N GLY A 51 -1.68 -4.19 0.09
CA GLY A 51 -2.57 -4.01 -1.06
C GLY A 51 -1.83 -4.03 -2.40
N HIS A 52 -0.71 -3.30 -2.49
CA HIS A 52 0.09 -3.23 -3.71
C HIS A 52 0.71 -4.58 -4.09
N ARG A 53 1.27 -5.29 -3.12
CA ARG A 53 1.91 -6.60 -3.30
C ARG A 53 0.88 -7.67 -3.68
N THR A 54 -0.25 -7.70 -2.99
CA THR A 54 -1.30 -8.69 -3.29
C THR A 54 -1.84 -8.45 -4.70
N ARG A 55 -1.95 -7.20 -5.17
CA ARG A 55 -2.36 -6.94 -6.56
C ARG A 55 -1.32 -7.34 -7.59
N ALA A 56 -0.04 -7.25 -7.24
CA ALA A 56 1.05 -7.73 -8.09
C ALA A 56 1.03 -9.27 -8.22
N ASP A 57 0.64 -9.98 -7.16
CA ASP A 57 0.55 -11.44 -7.09
C ASP A 57 -0.77 -11.96 -7.72
N ASP A 58 -1.90 -11.37 -7.35
CA ASP A 58 -3.26 -11.73 -7.79
C ASP A 58 -3.74 -10.79 -8.91
N MET A 59 -3.40 -11.18 -10.13
CA MET A 59 -3.65 -10.40 -11.35
C MET A 59 -5.12 -10.38 -11.80
N ILE A 60 -5.98 -11.29 -11.31
CA ILE A 60 -7.32 -11.57 -11.88
C ILE A 60 -8.47 -11.42 -10.87
N ARG A 61 -8.21 -11.54 -9.57
CA ARG A 61 -9.27 -11.59 -8.55
C ARG A 61 -9.86 -10.22 -8.21
N ALA A 62 -11.13 -10.21 -7.80
CA ALA A 62 -11.79 -9.02 -7.28
C ALA A 62 -11.34 -8.74 -5.83
N TYR A 63 -11.37 -7.46 -5.42
CA TYR A 63 -10.99 -7.07 -4.06
C TYR A 63 -11.82 -7.81 -2.99
N GLU A 64 -13.12 -8.03 -3.22
CA GLU A 64 -14.00 -8.76 -2.30
C GLU A 64 -13.56 -10.22 -2.09
N GLU A 65 -12.99 -10.86 -3.10
CA GLU A 65 -12.50 -12.24 -2.99
C GLU A 65 -11.20 -12.31 -2.20
N VAL A 66 -10.32 -11.31 -2.35
CA VAL A 66 -9.04 -11.23 -1.63
C VAL A 66 -9.16 -10.54 -0.28
N GLU A 67 -10.26 -9.85 0.03
CA GLU A 67 -10.43 -9.10 1.29
C GLU A 67 -10.25 -10.01 2.52
N ALA A 68 -10.83 -11.21 2.50
CA ALA A 68 -10.69 -12.18 3.59
C ALA A 68 -9.24 -12.68 3.73
N GLU A 69 -8.53 -12.87 2.62
CA GLU A 69 -7.12 -13.27 2.64
C GLU A 69 -6.22 -12.13 3.12
N LEU A 70 -6.48 -10.91 2.65
CA LEU A 70 -5.82 -9.68 3.08
C LEU A 70 -6.02 -9.44 4.57
N GLN A 71 -7.21 -9.74 5.11
CA GLN A 71 -7.47 -9.67 6.54
C GLN A 71 -6.58 -10.63 7.33
N ALA A 72 -6.48 -11.89 6.87
CA ALA A 72 -5.64 -12.89 7.49
C ALA A 72 -4.15 -12.55 7.38
N ARG A 73 -3.71 -12.02 6.23
CA ARG A 73 -2.34 -11.55 6.02
C ARG A 73 -2.04 -10.34 6.89
N TRP A 74 -2.96 -9.38 6.99
CA TRP A 74 -2.83 -8.21 7.88
C TRP A 74 -2.66 -8.64 9.34
N ALA A 75 -3.48 -9.57 9.83
CA ALA A 75 -3.33 -10.09 11.18
C ALA A 75 -1.93 -10.68 11.47
N GLN A 76 -1.27 -11.22 10.44
CA GLN A 76 0.08 -11.80 10.55
C GLN A 76 1.21 -10.80 10.29
N GLU A 77 1.02 -9.84 9.38
CA GLU A 77 2.06 -8.95 8.87
C GLU A 77 1.98 -7.50 9.42
N HIS A 78 0.88 -7.10 10.06
CA HIS A 78 0.73 -5.74 10.61
C HIS A 78 1.80 -5.40 11.68
N GLY A 79 2.35 -6.41 12.34
CA GLY A 79 3.50 -6.28 13.23
C GLY A 79 3.27 -5.27 14.36
N GLN A 80 3.93 -4.10 14.27
CA GLN A 80 3.86 -3.03 15.26
C GLN A 80 2.79 -1.97 14.97
N SER A 81 2.05 -2.11 13.85
CA SER A 81 1.01 -1.17 13.45
C SER A 81 -0.10 -1.15 14.48
N LYS A 82 -0.55 0.03 14.89
CA LYS A 82 -1.66 0.19 15.84
C LYS A 82 -3.03 0.18 15.18
N LEU A 83 -3.07 0.09 13.85
CA LEU A 83 -4.31 0.08 13.07
C LEU A 83 -5.10 -1.21 13.23
N SER A 84 -6.39 -1.05 13.53
CA SER A 84 -7.37 -2.12 13.40
C SER A 84 -7.56 -2.50 11.92
N TRP A 85 -8.00 -3.73 11.66
CA TRP A 85 -8.33 -4.18 10.29
C TRP A 85 -9.31 -3.24 9.59
N GLU A 86 -10.29 -2.66 10.28
CA GLU A 86 -11.24 -1.71 9.68
C GLU A 86 -10.59 -0.41 9.18
N GLN A 87 -9.50 0.02 9.80
CA GLN A 87 -8.74 1.18 9.35
C GLN A 87 -7.76 0.78 8.25
N ALA A 88 -7.06 -0.35 8.45
CA ALA A 88 -6.12 -0.90 7.50
C ALA A 88 -6.79 -1.28 6.16
N ARG A 89 -7.99 -1.89 6.16
CA ARG A 89 -8.69 -2.29 4.94
C ARG A 89 -8.95 -1.12 3.99
N ASN A 90 -9.17 0.09 4.52
CA ASN A 90 -9.36 1.28 3.69
C ASN A 90 -8.05 1.64 2.95
N ALA A 91 -6.92 1.62 3.66
CA ALA A 91 -5.59 1.84 3.09
C ALA A 91 -5.16 0.71 2.14
N VAL A 92 -5.37 -0.56 2.52
CA VAL A 92 -5.12 -1.74 1.68
C VAL A 92 -5.92 -1.65 0.37
N ARG A 93 -7.22 -1.36 0.46
CA ARG A 93 -8.08 -1.17 -0.70
C ARG A 93 -7.57 -0.04 -1.60
N ARG A 94 -7.10 1.05 -1.01
CA ARG A 94 -6.52 2.16 -1.77
C ARG A 94 -5.23 1.80 -2.47
N GLY A 95 -4.32 1.10 -1.79
CA GLY A 95 -3.11 0.53 -2.40
C GLY A 95 -3.44 -0.43 -3.55
N TRP A 96 -4.48 -1.24 -3.40
CA TRP A 96 -4.96 -2.18 -4.42
C TRP A 96 -5.57 -1.48 -5.64
N ASP A 97 -6.43 -0.49 -5.41
CA ASP A 97 -7.11 0.29 -6.45
C ASP A 97 -6.10 1.10 -7.26
N GLU A 98 -5.15 1.76 -6.61
CA GLU A 98 -4.03 2.45 -7.27
C GLU A 98 -3.16 1.50 -8.09
N SER A 99 -2.75 0.36 -7.54
CA SER A 99 -1.98 -0.64 -8.29
C SER A 99 -2.76 -1.13 -9.52
N THR A 100 -4.09 -1.23 -9.42
CA THR A 100 -4.97 -1.53 -10.55
C THR A 100 -5.01 -0.40 -11.58
N ALA A 101 -5.15 0.85 -11.13
CA ALA A 101 -5.22 2.04 -11.97
C ALA A 101 -3.89 2.30 -12.71
N LEU A 102 -2.76 2.24 -12.00
CA LEU A 102 -1.40 2.34 -12.57
C LEU A 102 -1.19 1.29 -13.67
N ARG A 103 -1.69 0.07 -13.47
CA ARG A 103 -1.61 -0.98 -14.47
C ARG A 103 -2.51 -0.73 -15.68
N GLN A 104 -3.75 -0.28 -15.47
CA GLN A 104 -4.64 0.08 -16.58
C GLN A 104 -4.06 1.25 -17.39
N ALA A 105 -3.47 2.25 -16.73
CA ALA A 105 -2.81 3.37 -17.39
C ALA A 105 -1.58 2.93 -18.22
N HIS A 106 -0.89 1.86 -17.81
CA HIS A 106 0.20 1.28 -18.60
C HIS A 106 -0.30 0.49 -19.82
N LEU A 107 -1.45 -0.18 -19.72
CA LEU A 107 -2.06 -0.91 -20.85
C LEU A 107 -2.67 0.04 -21.90
N ASP A 108 -3.25 1.16 -21.48
CA ASP A 108 -3.85 2.17 -22.37
C ASP A 108 -2.80 2.94 -23.21
N LYS A 109 -1.61 3.18 -22.66
CA LYS A 109 -0.52 3.90 -23.36
C LYS A 109 0.23 3.04 -24.40
N GLY A 110 -0.23 1.83 -24.68
CA GLY A 110 0.44 0.82 -25.51
C GLY A 110 -0.11 0.60 -26.91
N VAL A 111 -0.97 1.47 -27.47
CA VAL A 111 -1.37 1.36 -28.89
C VAL A 111 -1.21 2.70 -29.61
N PRO A 112 -0.10 2.93 -30.35
CA PRO A 112 -0.20 3.80 -31.51
C PRO A 112 -1.15 3.12 -32.49
N ARG A 113 -2.38 3.64 -32.61
CA ARG A 113 -3.27 3.29 -33.72
C ARG A 113 -2.61 3.79 -35.00
N GLY A 114 -1.81 2.94 -35.63
CA GLY A 114 -1.45 3.06 -37.03
C GLY A 114 -2.59 2.47 -37.86
N THR A 115 -3.31 3.34 -38.57
CA THR A 115 -3.87 3.19 -39.94
C THR A 115 -4.65 4.45 -40.25
#